data_AF-A0A538B8H6-F1
#
_entry.id   AF-A0A538B8H6-F1
#
_cell.length_a   1.000
_cell.length_b   1.000
_cell.length_c   1.000
_cell.angle_alpha   90.00
_cell.angle_beta   90.00
_cell.angle_gamma   90.00
#
_symmetry.space_group_name_H-M   'P 1'
#
loop_
_entity.id
_entity.type
_entity.pdbx_description
1 polymer ?
#
loop_
_entity_poly.entity_id
_entity_poly.type
_entity_poly.pdbx_seq_one_letter_code
_entity_poly.pdbx_strand_id
1 'polypeptide(L)'
;MGRRGARRTTRLVVARGPRRCGRTHDGGNRRAPPLEPADLPIPRTVERIGGLQAQYAPSACVGLWTPLKGFRRYLGGFGPSTTKEIAGWSGVPPTSLEGSLARMRLRRFRSEGGEVLHDLPRAPLPDGDTPAPIRFLPTWDATLLINERGTQILPEHHRPRVFNTKTPHSVPTFLVDGQVAGTWRFEAGRVRVEPFDRLPRTARVVLDDEAERLRAFHEDVG
;
A
#
# COMPACT_ATOMS: atom_id res chain seq x y z
N MET A 1 39.91 8.22 -25.77
CA MET A 1 39.89 6.80 -25.33
C MET A 1 38.76 6.63 -24.31
N GLY A 2 37.57 6.24 -24.76
CA GLY A 2 36.32 6.29 -23.97
C GLY A 2 36.01 4.98 -23.25
N ARG A 3 35.70 5.06 -21.95
CA ARG A 3 35.22 3.93 -21.13
C ARG A 3 33.70 3.80 -21.28
N ARG A 4 33.22 2.73 -21.92
CA ARG A 4 31.79 2.34 -21.94
C ARG A 4 31.46 1.56 -20.67
N GLY A 5 30.40 2.00 -19.98
CA GLY A 5 29.88 1.39 -18.76
C GLY A 5 29.22 0.03 -19.02
N ALA A 6 29.58 -0.95 -18.20
CA ALA A 6 28.92 -2.26 -18.17
C ALA A 6 27.52 -2.13 -17.56
N ARG A 7 26.47 -2.27 -18.38
CA ARG A 7 25.11 -2.45 -17.89
C ARG A 7 25.00 -3.85 -17.28
N ARG A 8 24.88 -3.94 -15.94
CA ARG A 8 24.55 -5.19 -15.26
C ARG A 8 23.07 -5.50 -15.50
N THR A 9 22.79 -6.48 -16.35
CA THR A 9 21.44 -7.00 -16.57
C THR A 9 21.11 -7.98 -15.44
N THR A 10 20.28 -7.58 -14.49
CA THR A 10 19.75 -8.47 -13.45
C THR A 10 18.64 -9.33 -14.05
N ARG A 11 18.89 -10.64 -14.23
CA ARG A 11 17.85 -11.62 -14.58
C ARG A 11 16.98 -11.92 -13.35
N LEU A 12 15.67 -11.84 -13.52
CA LEU A 12 14.67 -12.23 -12.51
C LEU A 12 14.14 -13.63 -12.85
N VAL A 13 14.15 -14.55 -11.88
CA VAL A 13 13.62 -15.92 -12.02
C VAL A 13 12.17 -15.94 -11.54
N VAL A 14 11.23 -16.41 -12.37
CA VAL A 14 9.80 -16.51 -12.03
C VAL A 14 9.28 -17.92 -12.35
N ALA A 15 8.61 -18.55 -11.39
CA ALA A 15 8.05 -19.90 -11.49
C ALA A 15 6.89 -19.99 -12.51
N ARG A 16 6.78 -21.12 -13.21
CA ARG A 16 5.60 -21.46 -14.03
C ARG A 16 4.72 -22.45 -13.27
N GLY A 17 3.48 -22.06 -12.96
CA GLY A 17 2.45 -22.98 -12.44
C GLY A 17 1.96 -23.98 -13.51
N PRO A 18 1.45 -25.15 -13.10
CA PRO A 18 1.01 -26.21 -14.01
C PRO A 18 -0.23 -25.81 -14.84
N ARG A 19 -0.31 -26.30 -16.08
CA ARG A 19 -1.34 -25.93 -17.07
C ARG A 19 -2.67 -26.71 -16.99
N ARG A 20 -2.90 -27.54 -15.97
CA ARG A 20 -4.20 -28.22 -15.77
C ARG A 20 -4.50 -28.37 -14.29
N CYS A 21 -5.64 -27.83 -13.86
CA CYS A 21 -6.19 -28.01 -12.53
C CYS A 21 -7.06 -29.27 -12.52
N GLY A 22 -6.46 -30.43 -12.23
CA GLY A 22 -7.20 -31.63 -11.87
C GLY A 22 -7.42 -31.63 -10.37
N ARG A 23 -8.69 -31.67 -9.93
CA ARG A 23 -9.02 -31.84 -8.51
C ARG A 23 -8.65 -33.25 -8.08
N THR A 24 -7.59 -33.40 -7.29
CA THR A 24 -7.50 -34.48 -6.32
C THR A 24 -7.05 -33.86 -4.99
N HIS A 25 -7.94 -33.94 -4.00
CA HIS A 25 -7.66 -33.63 -2.61
C HIS A 25 -6.85 -34.82 -2.08
N ASP A 26 -5.54 -34.65 -1.93
CA ASP A 26 -4.73 -35.60 -1.17
C ASP A 26 -3.64 -34.85 -0.40
N GLY A 27 -3.73 -34.94 0.93
CA GLY A 27 -2.99 -34.15 1.92
C GLY A 27 -1.53 -34.56 2.10
N GLY A 28 -0.80 -34.80 1.01
CA GLY A 28 0.62 -35.14 1.03
C GLY A 28 1.52 -33.92 0.78
N ASN A 29 2.44 -33.65 1.70
CA ASN A 29 3.53 -32.66 1.54
C ASN A 29 4.46 -33.06 0.38
N ARG A 30 4.09 -32.72 -0.86
CA ARG A 30 4.97 -32.88 -2.02
C ARG A 30 5.95 -31.71 -2.05
N ARG A 31 7.24 -32.01 -1.92
CA ARG A 31 8.32 -31.05 -2.21
C ARG A 31 8.12 -30.49 -3.62
N ALA A 32 8.20 -29.16 -3.74
CA ALA A 32 8.14 -28.48 -5.03
C ALA A 32 9.26 -28.98 -5.96
N PRO A 33 9.00 -29.15 -7.27
CA PRO A 33 10.02 -29.55 -8.22
C PRO A 33 11.14 -28.49 -8.34
N PRO A 34 12.35 -28.88 -8.78
CA PRO A 34 13.46 -27.96 -9.00
C PRO A 34 13.09 -26.84 -9.99
N LEU A 35 13.52 -25.62 -9.69
CA LEU A 35 13.25 -24.43 -10.50
C LEU A 35 14.29 -24.30 -11.63
N GLU A 36 13.82 -24.21 -12.87
CA GLU A 36 14.67 -23.93 -14.03
C GLU A 36 14.59 -22.43 -14.41
N PRO A 37 15.72 -21.79 -14.80
CA PRO A 37 15.73 -20.40 -15.26
C PRO A 37 14.89 -20.21 -16.52
N ALA A 38 14.13 -19.10 -16.59
CA ALA A 38 13.39 -18.71 -17.77
C ALA A 38 13.81 -17.31 -18.24
N ASP A 39 14.24 -17.20 -19.50
CA ASP A 39 14.62 -15.93 -20.12
C ASP A 39 13.42 -15.27 -20.79
N LEU A 40 12.69 -14.44 -20.04
CA LEU A 40 11.54 -13.69 -20.55
C LEU A 40 11.77 -12.17 -20.50
N PRO A 41 11.27 -11.40 -21.49
CA PRO A 41 11.25 -9.95 -21.46
C PRO A 41 10.46 -9.42 -20.26
N ILE A 42 10.94 -8.35 -19.62
CA ILE A 42 10.36 -7.74 -18.42
C ILE A 42 8.83 -7.53 -18.48
N PRO A 43 8.23 -7.07 -19.60
CA PRO A 43 6.77 -6.90 -19.68
C PRO A 43 6.01 -8.22 -19.49
N ARG A 44 6.48 -9.31 -20.11
CA ARG A 44 5.88 -10.65 -19.97
C ARG A 44 6.08 -11.24 -18.58
N THR A 45 7.15 -10.84 -17.89
CA THR A 45 7.39 -11.21 -16.49
C THR A 45 6.41 -10.50 -15.56
N VAL A 46 6.15 -9.20 -15.78
CA VAL A 46 5.18 -8.42 -15.00
C VAL A 46 3.75 -8.92 -15.21
N GLU A 47 3.33 -9.20 -16.45
CA GLU A 47 2.02 -9.81 -16.74
C GLU A 47 1.82 -11.13 -15.99
N ARG A 48 2.88 -11.95 -15.91
CA ARG A 48 2.82 -13.27 -15.28
C ARG A 48 2.82 -13.21 -13.76
N ILE A 49 3.55 -12.24 -13.18
CA ILE A 49 3.53 -11.96 -11.74
C ILE A 49 2.17 -11.35 -11.34
N GLY A 50 1.64 -10.43 -12.14
CA GLY A 50 0.31 -9.84 -11.96
C GLY A 50 -0.80 -10.90 -11.95
N GLY A 51 -0.70 -11.92 -12.82
CA GLY A 51 -1.63 -13.06 -12.82
C GLY A 51 -1.49 -14.01 -11.61
N LEU A 52 -0.35 -14.02 -10.93
CA LEU A 52 -0.08 -14.81 -9.71
C LEU A 52 -0.53 -14.09 -8.42
N GLN A 53 -0.58 -12.76 -8.43
CA GLN A 53 -0.94 -11.93 -7.27
C GLN A 53 -2.45 -11.84 -7.02
N ALA A 54 -3.29 -12.31 -7.95
CA ALA A 54 -4.73 -12.12 -7.86
C ALA A 54 -5.43 -13.05 -6.86
N GLN A 55 -4.78 -14.05 -6.30
CA GLN A 55 -5.43 -14.99 -5.39
C GLN A 55 -4.43 -15.43 -4.30
N TYR A 56 -4.79 -15.15 -3.03
CA TYR A 56 -4.11 -15.60 -1.80
C TYR A 56 -2.90 -14.77 -1.31
N ALA A 57 -3.15 -13.87 -0.35
CA ALA A 57 -2.15 -13.39 0.60
C ALA A 57 -2.28 -14.25 1.87
N PRO A 58 -1.41 -15.25 2.05
CA PRO A 58 -0.17 -14.93 2.74
C PRO A 58 1.05 -15.65 2.15
N SER A 59 2.24 -15.19 2.57
CA SER A 59 3.53 -15.91 2.54
C SER A 59 4.47 -15.75 1.33
N ALA A 60 5.76 -15.75 1.66
CA ALA A 60 6.94 -15.98 0.82
C ALA A 60 7.52 -14.85 -0.06
N CYS A 61 6.74 -14.04 -0.80
CA CYS A 61 7.34 -13.08 -1.74
C CYS A 61 8.04 -11.87 -1.09
N VAL A 62 7.68 -11.51 0.15
CA VAL A 62 8.29 -10.37 0.88
C VAL A 62 9.55 -10.79 1.66
N GLY A 63 9.61 -12.04 2.15
CA GLY A 63 10.72 -12.54 2.96
C GLY A 63 12.06 -12.66 2.23
N LEU A 64 12.06 -12.67 0.89
CA LEU A 64 13.28 -12.70 0.07
C LEU A 64 13.81 -11.29 -0.27
N TRP A 65 13.09 -10.21 0.11
CA TRP A 65 13.32 -8.84 -0.39
C TRP A 65 13.62 -7.77 0.68
N THR A 66 13.79 -8.11 1.97
CA THR A 66 14.00 -7.10 3.03
C THR A 66 15.43 -7.01 3.59
N PRO A 67 16.44 -6.57 2.82
CA PRO A 67 17.54 -5.80 3.39
C PRO A 67 17.01 -4.51 4.05
N LEU A 68 17.83 -3.84 4.86
CA LEU A 68 17.55 -2.50 5.44
C LEU A 68 17.02 -1.47 4.42
N LYS A 69 17.34 -1.66 3.12
CA LYS A 69 16.84 -0.84 2.01
C LYS A 69 15.31 -0.90 1.84
N GLY A 70 14.68 -2.03 2.15
CA GLY A 70 13.22 -2.19 2.14
C GLY A 70 12.53 -1.33 3.19
N PHE A 71 13.02 -1.37 4.44
CA PHE A 71 12.48 -0.54 5.52
C PHE A 71 12.65 0.96 5.27
N ARG A 72 13.76 1.39 4.66
CA ARG A 72 13.93 2.79 4.27
C ARG A 72 12.91 3.24 3.23
N ARG A 73 12.55 2.36 2.28
CA ARG A 73 11.53 2.69 1.26
C ARG A 73 10.14 2.75 1.87
N TYR A 74 9.81 1.80 2.74
CA TYR A 74 8.57 1.82 3.50
C TYR A 74 8.43 3.12 4.31
N LEU A 75 9.41 3.45 5.15
CA LEU A 75 9.38 4.66 5.96
C LEU A 75 9.37 5.94 5.12
N GLY A 76 10.00 5.93 3.94
CA GLY A 76 9.96 7.07 3.02
C GLY A 76 8.60 7.33 2.38
N GLY A 77 7.69 6.34 2.37
CA GLY A 77 6.34 6.49 1.83
C GLY A 77 5.23 6.51 2.90
N PHE A 78 5.45 5.84 4.03
CA PHE A 78 4.41 5.55 5.04
C PHE A 78 4.87 5.85 6.48
N GLY A 79 6.09 6.34 6.66
CA GLY A 79 6.60 6.78 7.97
C GLY A 79 6.00 8.13 8.37
N PRO A 80 5.99 8.47 9.67
CA PRO A 80 6.48 7.67 10.81
C PRO A 80 5.58 6.46 11.13
N SER A 81 6.16 5.32 11.54
CA SER A 81 5.38 4.09 11.82
C SER A 81 5.90 3.29 13.02
N THR A 82 5.01 2.56 13.69
CA THR A 82 5.36 1.63 14.78
C THR A 82 6.12 0.41 14.25
N THR A 83 6.85 -0.28 15.15
CA THR A 83 7.44 -1.59 14.82
C THR A 83 6.38 -2.60 14.37
N LYS A 84 5.16 -2.53 14.93
CA LYS A 84 4.05 -3.43 14.62
C LYS A 84 3.52 -3.24 13.20
N GLU A 85 3.41 -2.00 12.73
CA GLU A 85 3.00 -1.71 11.36
C GLU A 85 4.06 -2.15 10.35
N ILE A 86 5.33 -1.89 10.63
CA ILE A 86 6.46 -2.38 9.81
C ILE A 86 6.44 -3.91 9.75
N ALA A 87 6.18 -4.58 10.88
CA ALA A 87 6.04 -6.05 10.96
C ALA A 87 4.87 -6.57 10.11
N GLY A 88 3.70 -5.95 10.25
CA GLY A 88 2.51 -6.31 9.47
C GLY A 88 2.73 -6.17 7.97
N TRP A 89 3.33 -5.05 7.54
CA TRP A 89 3.67 -4.81 6.14
C TRP A 89 4.73 -5.78 5.60
N SER A 90 5.79 -6.02 6.38
CA SER A 90 6.92 -6.84 5.95
C SER A 90 6.65 -8.35 6.04
N GLY A 91 5.65 -8.76 6.81
CA GLY A 91 5.43 -10.17 7.18
C GLY A 91 6.55 -10.74 8.06
N VAL A 92 7.41 -9.89 8.63
CA VAL A 92 8.53 -10.29 9.50
C VAL A 92 8.09 -10.16 10.97
N PRO A 93 8.35 -11.15 11.83
CA PRO A 93 8.04 -11.05 13.25
C PRO A 93 8.68 -9.80 13.90
N PRO A 94 7.96 -9.07 14.78
CA PRO A 94 8.49 -7.86 15.42
C PRO A 94 9.84 -8.06 16.12
N THR A 95 10.02 -9.20 16.80
CA THR A 95 11.27 -9.57 17.50
C THR A 95 12.48 -9.65 16.56
N SER A 96 12.27 -10.07 15.31
CA SER A 96 13.31 -10.13 14.28
C SER A 96 13.61 -8.75 13.67
N LEU A 97 12.69 -7.78 13.82
CA LEU A 97 12.84 -6.42 13.29
C LEU A 97 13.63 -5.51 14.23
N GLU A 98 13.50 -5.67 15.54
CA GLU A 98 14.11 -4.77 16.53
C GLU A 98 15.61 -4.57 16.29
N GLY A 99 16.37 -5.66 16.12
CA GLY A 99 17.80 -5.59 15.85
C GLY A 99 18.13 -4.96 14.49
N SER A 100 17.24 -5.07 13.50
CA SER A 100 17.42 -4.42 12.19
C SER A 100 17.15 -2.92 12.26
N LEU A 101 16.08 -2.50 12.94
CA LEU A 101 15.73 -1.10 13.16
C LEU A 101 16.77 -0.39 14.04
N ALA A 102 17.27 -1.05 15.09
CA ALA A 102 18.31 -0.51 15.96
C ALA A 102 19.65 -0.22 15.25
N ARG A 103 19.95 -0.98 14.18
CA ARG A 103 21.13 -0.76 13.33
C ARG A 103 20.94 0.36 12.30
N MET A 104 19.73 0.91 12.19
CA MET A 104 19.41 2.01 11.28
C MET A 104 19.48 3.34 12.04
N ARG A 105 19.99 4.37 11.37
CA ARG A 105 19.86 5.75 11.85
C ARG A 105 18.44 6.23 11.56
N LEU A 106 17.55 6.12 12.56
CA LEU A 106 16.14 6.55 12.50
C LEU A 106 15.86 7.62 13.56
N ARG A 107 14.92 8.52 13.26
CA ARG A 107 14.27 9.38 14.26
C ARG A 107 13.20 8.57 14.97
N ARG A 108 12.91 8.94 16.21
CA ARG A 108 11.85 8.36 17.01
C ARG A 108 10.90 9.45 17.47
N PHE A 109 9.62 9.23 17.26
CA PHE A 109 8.54 10.04 17.79
C PHE A 109 7.72 9.23 18.79
N ARG A 110 6.84 9.90 19.52
CA ARG A 110 5.83 9.26 20.35
C ARG A 110 4.47 9.62 19.79
N SER A 111 3.60 8.62 19.61
CA SER A 111 2.19 8.88 19.33
C SER A 111 1.51 9.41 20.58
N GLU A 112 0.30 9.96 20.44
CA GLU A 112 -0.55 10.35 21.57
C GLU A 112 -0.83 9.16 22.50
N GLY A 113 -0.95 7.96 21.94
CA GLY A 113 -1.07 6.70 22.68
C GLY A 113 0.23 6.20 23.34
N GLY A 114 1.33 6.95 23.21
CA GLY A 114 2.62 6.64 23.83
C GLY A 114 3.49 5.64 23.06
N GLU A 115 3.04 5.16 21.89
CA GLU A 115 3.80 4.22 21.06
C GLU A 115 5.01 4.91 20.41
N VAL A 116 6.12 4.16 20.28
CA VAL A 116 7.30 4.65 19.58
C VAL A 116 7.10 4.50 18.08
N LEU A 117 7.17 5.62 17.36
CA LEU A 117 7.15 5.66 15.90
C LEU A 117 8.56 5.87 15.37
N HIS A 118 8.94 5.13 14.33
CA HIS A 118 10.24 5.25 13.66
C HIS A 118 10.10 6.00 12.35
N ASP A 119 11.09 6.83 12.01
CA ASP A 119 11.10 7.58 10.76
C ASP A 119 12.51 7.88 10.25
N LEU A 120 12.63 8.24 8.98
CA LEU A 120 13.90 8.62 8.38
C LEU A 120 14.38 9.99 8.90
N PRO A 121 15.69 10.20 9.11
CA PRO A 121 16.23 11.46 9.62
C PRO A 121 15.93 12.72 8.80
N ARG A 122 15.59 12.56 7.52
CA ARG A 122 15.32 13.66 6.58
C ARG A 122 13.96 13.52 5.90
N ALA A 123 13.06 12.69 6.44
CA ALA A 123 11.69 12.65 5.93
C ALA A 123 11.03 14.01 6.21
N PRO A 124 10.33 14.60 5.22
CA PRO A 124 9.53 15.78 5.45
C PRO A 124 8.48 15.47 6.51
N LEU A 125 8.34 16.34 7.50
CA LEU A 125 7.28 16.27 8.48
C LEU A 125 6.64 17.66 8.50
N PRO A 126 5.37 17.81 8.09
CA PRO A 126 4.67 19.07 8.21
C PRO A 126 4.52 19.46 9.68
N ASP A 127 4.30 20.76 9.92
CA ASP A 127 3.96 21.23 11.26
C ASP A 127 2.65 20.58 11.73
N GLY A 128 2.52 20.32 13.04
CA GLY A 128 1.36 19.65 13.61
C GLY A 128 0.04 20.38 13.39
N ASP A 129 0.09 21.71 13.25
CA ASP A 129 -1.08 22.55 12.99
C ASP A 129 -1.39 22.66 11.47
N THR A 130 -0.59 22.00 10.61
CA THR A 130 -0.83 21.99 9.17
C THR A 130 -2.11 21.19 8.88
N PRO A 131 -3.16 21.82 8.31
CA PRO A 131 -4.39 21.10 7.99
C PRO A 131 -4.12 20.00 6.96
N ALA A 132 -4.64 18.80 7.23
CA ALA A 132 -4.57 17.71 6.27
C ALA A 132 -5.53 18.00 5.10
N PRO A 133 -5.04 18.05 3.85
CA PRO A 133 -5.86 18.43 2.72
C PRO A 133 -6.94 17.38 2.43
N ILE A 134 -8.09 17.84 1.94
CA ILE A 134 -9.12 16.96 1.37
C ILE A 134 -8.56 16.33 0.09
N ARG A 135 -8.65 15.00 -0.01
CA ARG A 135 -8.19 14.22 -1.17
C ARG A 135 -9.13 13.07 -1.49
N PHE A 136 -9.34 12.83 -2.77
CA PHE A 136 -10.00 11.63 -3.29
C PHE A 136 -8.98 10.51 -3.46
N LEU A 137 -9.24 9.38 -2.82
CA LEU A 137 -8.45 8.16 -2.92
C LEU A 137 -9.16 7.16 -3.85
N PRO A 138 -8.47 6.60 -4.84
CA PRO A 138 -9.02 5.58 -5.71
C PRO A 138 -9.28 4.27 -4.97
N THR A 139 -10.01 3.37 -5.63
CA THR A 139 -10.06 1.96 -5.25
C THR A 139 -8.64 1.41 -5.08
N TRP A 140 -8.40 0.69 -3.99
CA TRP A 140 -7.12 0.06 -3.65
C TRP A 140 -5.97 1.03 -3.38
N ASP A 141 -6.28 2.23 -2.92
CA ASP A 141 -5.24 3.18 -2.55
C ASP A 141 -4.30 2.60 -1.48
N ALA A 142 -3.00 2.69 -1.77
CA ALA A 142 -1.95 2.12 -0.93
C ALA A 142 -1.95 2.69 0.49
N THR A 143 -2.41 3.93 0.66
CA THR A 143 -2.55 4.61 1.95
C THR A 143 -3.49 3.85 2.91
N LEU A 144 -4.54 3.22 2.38
CA LEU A 144 -5.50 2.43 3.17
C LEU A 144 -5.08 0.98 3.35
N LEU A 145 -4.33 0.41 2.39
CA LEU A 145 -3.95 -1.00 2.39
C LEU A 145 -2.70 -1.29 3.22
N ILE A 146 -1.73 -0.38 3.19
CA ILE A 146 -0.42 -0.60 3.82
C ILE A 146 -0.48 -0.39 5.33
N ASN A 147 -1.37 0.51 5.78
CA ASN A 147 -1.63 0.77 7.19
C ASN A 147 -2.94 0.09 7.62
N GLU A 148 -3.08 -1.20 7.31
CA GLU A 148 -4.33 -1.95 7.39
C GLU A 148 -5.02 -1.90 8.78
N ARG A 149 -4.30 -1.51 9.85
CA ARG A 149 -4.86 -1.30 11.19
C ARG A 149 -4.44 0.01 11.86
N GLY A 150 -3.86 0.94 11.11
CA GLY A 150 -3.58 2.29 11.60
C GLY A 150 -4.88 3.09 11.58
N THR A 151 -5.52 3.27 12.74
CA THR A 151 -6.79 4.01 12.89
C THR A 151 -6.69 5.50 12.53
N GLN A 152 -5.49 5.98 12.20
CA GLN A 152 -5.22 7.37 11.92
C GLN A 152 -5.89 7.87 10.63
N ILE A 153 -5.98 7.03 9.59
CA ILE A 153 -6.55 7.42 8.29
C ILE A 153 -7.95 6.84 8.10
N LEU A 154 -8.18 5.59 8.52
CA LEU A 154 -9.50 4.97 8.46
C LEU A 154 -10.03 4.78 9.88
N PRO A 155 -10.99 5.61 10.33
CA PRO A 155 -11.64 5.40 11.61
C PRO A 155 -12.26 4.00 11.69
N GLU A 156 -12.03 3.29 12.80
CA GLU A 156 -12.40 1.88 12.94
C GLU A 156 -13.90 1.64 12.73
N HIS A 157 -14.74 2.58 13.16
CA HIS A 157 -16.20 2.48 12.99
C HIS A 157 -16.66 2.59 11.53
N HIS A 158 -15.87 3.21 10.65
CA HIS A 158 -16.14 3.29 9.21
C HIS A 158 -15.52 2.13 8.43
N ARG A 159 -14.61 1.36 9.02
CA ARG A 159 -13.88 0.27 8.35
C ARG A 159 -14.79 -0.76 7.66
N PRO A 160 -15.91 -1.24 8.24
CA PRO A 160 -16.79 -2.19 7.57
C PRO A 160 -17.48 -1.64 6.32
N ARG A 161 -17.56 -0.30 6.18
CA ARG A 161 -18.11 0.37 4.99
C ARG A 161 -17.10 0.41 3.84
N VAL A 162 -15.81 0.36 4.15
CA VAL A 162 -14.72 0.42 3.17
C VAL A 162 -14.18 -0.96 2.81
N PHE A 163 -13.99 -1.82 3.83
CA PHE A 163 -13.49 -3.19 3.70
C PHE A 163 -14.56 -4.16 4.19
N ASN A 164 -15.40 -4.64 3.28
CA ASN A 164 -16.48 -5.59 3.59
C ASN A 164 -16.11 -7.00 3.13
N THR A 165 -16.37 -8.01 3.96
CA THR A 165 -16.15 -9.43 3.63
C THR A 165 -17.03 -9.95 2.49
N LYS A 166 -18.16 -9.28 2.22
CA LYS A 166 -19.11 -9.64 1.14
C LYS A 166 -18.72 -9.07 -0.23
N THR A 167 -17.91 -8.01 -0.25
CA THR A 167 -17.48 -7.33 -1.48
C THR A 167 -15.97 -7.19 -1.41
N PRO A 168 -15.19 -8.05 -2.08
CA PRO A 168 -13.74 -8.14 -1.90
C PRO A 168 -12.98 -6.98 -2.58
N HIS A 169 -13.64 -5.83 -2.78
CA HIS A 169 -13.04 -4.62 -3.32
C HIS A 169 -13.19 -3.49 -2.30
N SER A 170 -12.10 -2.79 -1.99
CA SER A 170 -12.21 -1.49 -1.34
C SER A 170 -12.98 -0.53 -2.24
N VAL A 171 -13.80 0.34 -1.66
CA VAL A 171 -14.46 1.41 -2.41
C VAL A 171 -13.55 2.65 -2.53
N PRO A 172 -13.70 3.48 -3.58
CA PRO A 172 -13.06 4.79 -3.61
C PRO A 172 -13.55 5.64 -2.43
N THR A 173 -12.65 6.35 -1.77
CA THR A 173 -12.93 7.13 -0.55
C THR A 173 -12.41 8.55 -0.66
N PHE A 174 -12.89 9.45 0.18
CA PHE A 174 -12.31 10.79 0.31
C PHE A 174 -11.94 11.09 1.76
N LEU A 175 -10.90 11.90 1.92
CA LEU A 175 -10.38 12.31 3.22
C LEU A 175 -10.91 13.70 3.61
N VAL A 176 -11.22 13.88 4.90
CA VAL A 176 -11.41 15.17 5.55
C VAL A 176 -10.56 15.15 6.82
N ASP A 177 -9.74 16.18 7.02
CA ASP A 177 -8.80 16.26 8.15
C ASP A 177 -7.93 15.00 8.32
N GLY A 178 -7.51 14.42 7.19
CA GLY A 178 -6.65 13.23 7.15
C GLY A 178 -7.38 11.90 7.41
N GLN A 179 -8.70 11.93 7.64
CA GLN A 179 -9.51 10.74 7.90
C GLN A 179 -10.52 10.47 6.79
N VAL A 180 -10.76 9.18 6.52
CA VAL A 180 -11.81 8.75 5.60
C VAL A 180 -13.17 9.22 6.11
N ALA A 181 -13.82 10.05 5.31
CA ALA A 181 -15.09 10.69 5.65
C ALA A 181 -16.27 10.24 4.76
N GLY A 182 -16.01 9.44 3.73
CA GLY A 182 -17.04 8.90 2.85
C GLY A 182 -16.49 8.23 1.59
N THR A 183 -17.39 7.88 0.69
CA THR A 183 -17.06 7.29 -0.62
C THR A 183 -17.29 8.29 -1.74
N TRP A 184 -16.72 7.99 -2.92
CA TRP A 184 -17.00 8.76 -4.12
C TRP A 184 -17.03 7.89 -5.37
N ARG A 185 -17.61 8.40 -6.45
CA ARG A 185 -17.58 7.81 -7.79
C ARG A 185 -17.52 8.91 -8.85
N PHE A 186 -16.96 8.59 -10.02
CA PHE A 186 -17.02 9.45 -11.20
C PHE A 186 -18.05 8.90 -12.18
N GLU A 187 -19.15 9.62 -12.40
CA GLU A 187 -20.27 9.15 -13.23
C GLU A 187 -20.90 10.29 -14.01
N ALA A 188 -21.05 10.15 -15.33
CA ALA A 188 -21.63 11.17 -16.21
C ALA A 188 -20.95 12.54 -16.08
N GLY A 189 -19.61 12.56 -16.12
CA GLY A 189 -18.81 13.79 -16.10
C GLY A 189 -18.84 14.54 -14.77
N ARG A 190 -19.09 13.87 -13.65
CA ARG A 190 -19.16 14.51 -12.32
C ARG A 190 -18.65 13.58 -11.23
N VAL A 191 -18.07 14.17 -10.22
CA VAL A 191 -17.72 13.49 -8.97
C VAL A 191 -18.95 13.46 -8.07
N ARG A 192 -19.39 12.26 -7.70
CA ARG A 192 -20.47 12.02 -6.72
C ARG A 192 -19.85 11.58 -5.41
N VAL A 193 -20.20 12.25 -4.32
CA VAL A 193 -19.72 11.93 -2.97
C VAL A 193 -20.86 11.41 -2.09
N GLU A 194 -20.56 10.43 -1.24
CA GLU A 194 -21.46 9.89 -0.22
C GLU A 194 -20.75 9.97 1.15
N PRO A 195 -20.92 11.07 1.90
CA PRO A 195 -20.34 11.20 3.24
C PRO A 195 -20.91 10.17 4.21
N PHE A 196 -20.05 9.65 5.10
CA PHE A 196 -20.45 8.72 6.15
C PHE A 196 -21.16 9.40 7.32
N ASP A 197 -20.82 10.66 7.57
CA ASP A 197 -21.36 11.54 8.61
C ASP A 197 -21.64 12.94 8.05
N ARG A 198 -22.29 13.79 8.85
CA ARG A 198 -22.55 15.18 8.47
C ARG A 198 -21.25 15.99 8.44
N LEU A 199 -20.84 16.42 7.25
CA LEU A 199 -19.68 17.31 7.10
C LEU A 199 -19.99 18.76 7.50
N PRO A 200 -19.06 19.46 8.19
CA PRO A 200 -19.11 20.91 8.39
C PRO A 200 -19.21 21.67 7.06
N ARG A 201 -19.83 22.86 7.09
CA ARG A 201 -20.01 23.68 5.87
C ARG A 201 -18.67 24.05 5.22
N THR A 202 -17.65 24.36 6.02
CA THR A 202 -16.31 24.70 5.55
C THR A 202 -15.65 23.54 4.80
N ALA A 203 -15.73 22.32 5.34
CA ALA A 203 -15.21 21.12 4.68
C ALA A 203 -15.92 20.82 3.36
N ARG A 204 -17.24 21.06 3.27
CA ARG A 204 -17.99 20.87 2.03
C ARG A 204 -17.51 21.78 0.91
N VAL A 205 -17.27 23.06 1.20
CA VAL A 205 -16.77 24.02 0.19
C VAL A 205 -15.43 23.55 -0.37
N VAL A 206 -14.50 23.15 0.49
CA VAL A 206 -13.18 22.65 0.06
C VAL A 206 -13.28 21.32 -0.70
N LEU A 207 -14.23 20.46 -0.32
CA LEU A 207 -14.51 19.20 -1.01
C LEU A 207 -15.06 19.45 -2.41
N ASP A 208 -15.96 20.42 -2.58
CA ASP A 208 -16.52 20.79 -3.87
C ASP A 208 -15.42 21.33 -4.80
N ASP A 209 -14.52 22.18 -4.27
CA ASP A 209 -13.35 22.69 -5.02
C ASP A 209 -12.38 21.55 -5.44
N GLU A 210 -12.19 20.55 -4.59
CA GLU A 210 -11.38 19.37 -4.93
C GLU A 210 -12.07 18.47 -5.96
N ALA A 211 -13.40 18.35 -5.88
CA ALA A 211 -14.20 17.56 -6.82
C ALA A 211 -14.15 18.18 -8.22
N GLU A 212 -14.14 19.51 -8.29
CA GLU A 212 -13.94 20.29 -9.51
C GLU A 212 -12.58 19.97 -10.16
N ARG A 213 -11.50 20.02 -9.37
CA ARG A 213 -10.15 19.70 -9.84
C ARG A 213 -10.05 18.26 -10.35
N LEU A 214 -10.66 17.32 -9.65
CA LEU A 214 -10.69 15.92 -10.06
C LEU A 214 -11.51 15.74 -11.35
N ARG A 215 -12.63 16.46 -11.51
CA ARG A 215 -13.40 16.42 -12.77
C ARG A 215 -12.56 16.93 -13.94
N ALA A 216 -11.93 18.09 -13.79
CA ALA A 216 -11.06 18.64 -14.84
C ALA A 216 -9.94 17.67 -15.22
N PHE A 217 -9.32 17.02 -14.24
CA PHE A 217 -8.33 15.97 -14.50
C PHE A 217 -8.89 14.79 -15.32
N HIS A 218 -10.12 14.36 -15.06
CA HIS A 218 -10.77 13.30 -15.85
C HIS A 218 -11.10 13.74 -17.28
N GLU A 219 -11.38 15.02 -17.52
CA GLU A 219 -11.63 15.58 -18.85
C GLU A 219 -10.33 15.70 -19.67
N ASP A 220 -9.21 16.02 -19.02
CA ASP A 220 -7.90 16.17 -19.68
C ASP A 220 -7.28 14.82 -20.11
N VAL A 221 -7.61 13.74 -19.39
CA VAL A 221 -7.01 12.41 -19.59
C VAL A 221 -7.93 11.47 -20.40
N GLY A 222 -9.22 11.81 -20.53
CA GLY A 222 -10.24 11.04 -21.26
C GLY A 222 -10.23 11.31 -22.76
#